data_AF-A0A7L0KJF5-F1
#
_entry.id   AF-A0A7L0KJF5-F1
#
_cell.length_a   1.000
_cell.length_b   1.000
_cell.length_c   1.000
_cell.angle_alpha   90.00
_cell.angle_beta   90.00
_cell.angle_gamma   90.00
#
_symmetry.space_group_name_H-M   'P 1'
#
loop_
_entity.id
_entity.type
_entity.pdbx_description
1 polymer ?
#
loop_
_entity_poly.entity_id
_entity_poly.type
_entity_poly.pdbx_seq_one_letter_code
_entity_poly.pdbx_strand_id
1 'polypeptide(L)'
;FLIFLKSFFITETFGMLIKLAENYTSTLFCDAYTNMAAEAATRVQEFFTNVGLFIFGTDISTEEFVNRFFDTLFPVVYNHMINPSLTDVSLEYAECLRMARRDIRPFGNIPKKVIGQMGRSLLPSRTFLQALNLGIEVINTTDHLHFSKDCSRALLRMQYCPHCQGVTLSKPCMGYCLNVIRGCFAYMAEVDPHWQEYIQSLEELSSAMHGTYDIEDVLLNFPSLVNDAVIQAHVSGPGLSEQVNKICGRPVRKPTQSPRCSFDQNKDNQGLKMFKRSNEETLANRRKEFISHLRFYRAFYSGLADQLCSDELAAADGLPCWNGEDIVRRY
;
A
#
# COMPACT_ATOMS: atom_id res chain seq x y z
N PHE A 1 10.62 -16.63 -3.07
CA PHE A 1 9.25 -17.14 -2.79
C PHE A 1 8.58 -16.50 -1.57
N LEU A 2 9.13 -16.60 -0.35
CA LEU A 2 8.51 -16.06 0.88
C LEU A 2 8.29 -14.52 0.86
N ILE A 3 9.27 -13.76 0.37
CA ILE A 3 9.17 -12.29 0.25
C ILE A 3 8.03 -11.88 -0.69
N PHE A 4 7.87 -12.60 -1.82
CA PHE A 4 6.80 -12.38 -2.78
C PHE A 4 5.41 -12.62 -2.18
N LEU A 5 5.22 -13.75 -1.50
CA LEU A 5 3.94 -14.08 -0.87
C LEU A 5 3.55 -13.04 0.18
N LYS A 6 4.49 -12.66 1.06
CA LYS A 6 4.20 -11.67 2.11
C LYS A 6 3.94 -10.28 1.53
N SER A 7 4.65 -9.88 0.47
CA SER A 7 4.38 -8.64 -0.26
C SER A 7 2.97 -8.63 -0.86
N PHE A 8 2.54 -9.73 -1.48
CA PHE A 8 1.20 -9.88 -2.03
C PHE A 8 0.12 -9.68 -0.97
N PHE A 9 0.27 -10.32 0.20
CA PHE A 9 -0.70 -10.15 1.30
C PHE A 9 -0.79 -8.71 1.82
N ILE A 10 0.32 -7.96 1.81
CA ILE A 10 0.28 -6.54 2.18
C ILE A 10 -0.54 -5.75 1.17
N THR A 11 -0.28 -5.94 -0.14
CA THR A 11 -1.03 -5.28 -1.22
C THR A 11 -2.52 -5.60 -1.14
N GLU A 12 -2.89 -6.85 -0.88
CA GLU A 12 -4.28 -7.26 -0.67
C GLU A 12 -4.92 -6.58 0.55
N THR A 13 -4.15 -6.45 1.65
CA THR A 13 -4.62 -5.77 2.88
C THR A 13 -4.94 -4.30 2.64
N PHE A 14 -4.16 -3.59 1.81
CA PHE A 14 -4.51 -2.23 1.38
C PHE A 14 -5.83 -2.19 0.61
N GLY A 15 -6.04 -3.12 -0.33
CA GLY A 15 -7.30 -3.22 -1.08
C GLY A 15 -8.51 -3.45 -0.18
N MET A 16 -8.39 -4.37 0.78
CA MET A 16 -9.44 -4.63 1.78
C MET A 16 -9.73 -3.42 2.67
N LEU A 17 -8.70 -2.70 3.13
CA LEU A 17 -8.85 -1.50 3.94
C LEU A 17 -9.62 -0.40 3.21
N ILE A 18 -9.29 -0.17 1.94
CA ILE A 18 -9.97 0.84 1.10
C ILE A 18 -11.44 0.47 0.95
N LYS A 19 -11.74 -0.81 0.67
CA LYS A 19 -13.13 -1.27 0.54
C LYS A 19 -13.90 -1.17 1.85
N LEU A 20 -13.24 -1.44 2.98
CA LEU A 20 -13.84 -1.29 4.30
C LEU A 20 -14.21 0.17 4.60
N ALA A 21 -13.30 1.11 4.30
CA ALA A 21 -13.56 2.54 4.47
C ALA A 21 -14.68 3.05 3.53
N GLU A 22 -14.75 2.54 2.30
CA GLU A 22 -15.85 2.79 1.36
C GLU A 22 -17.19 2.31 1.93
N ASN A 23 -17.23 1.09 2.46
CA ASN A 23 -18.43 0.51 3.06
C ASN A 23 -18.88 1.33 4.27
N TYR A 24 -17.97 1.70 5.19
CA TYR A 24 -18.31 2.53 6.35
C TYR A 24 -18.85 3.90 5.96
N THR A 25 -18.26 4.52 4.93
CA THR A 25 -18.74 5.80 4.42
C THR A 25 -20.11 5.66 3.78
N SER A 26 -20.36 4.56 3.07
CA SER A 26 -21.67 4.26 2.48
C SER A 26 -22.73 4.00 3.56
N THR A 27 -22.39 3.24 4.61
CA THR A 27 -23.25 2.98 5.77
C THR A 27 -23.63 4.26 6.49
N LEU A 28 -22.70 5.21 6.66
CA LEU A 28 -23.02 6.54 7.21
C LEU A 28 -24.19 7.19 6.46
N PHE A 29 -24.14 7.20 5.13
CA PHE A 29 -25.22 7.79 4.34
C PHE A 29 -26.52 6.97 4.44
N CYS A 30 -26.44 5.65 4.42
CA CYS A 30 -27.60 4.79 4.57
C CYS A 30 -28.31 4.96 5.92
N ASP A 31 -27.56 5.14 7.01
CA ASP A 31 -28.11 5.18 8.37
C ASP A 31 -28.52 6.60 8.78
N ALA A 32 -27.62 7.58 8.60
CA ALA A 32 -27.83 8.95 9.08
C ALA A 32 -28.49 9.87 8.03
N TYR A 33 -28.35 9.55 6.74
CA TYR A 33 -28.71 10.44 5.63
C TYR A 33 -29.49 9.72 4.52
N THR A 34 -30.47 8.91 4.92
CA THR A 34 -31.24 8.00 4.05
C THR A 34 -31.74 8.60 2.73
N ASN A 35 -32.18 9.86 2.74
CA ASN A 35 -32.67 10.59 1.56
C ASN A 35 -31.58 10.95 0.54
N MET A 36 -30.32 11.02 0.98
CA MET A 36 -29.15 11.32 0.14
C MET A 36 -28.38 10.06 -0.28
N ALA A 37 -28.68 8.90 0.31
CA ALA A 37 -27.83 7.72 0.23
C ALA A 37 -27.64 7.20 -1.21
N ALA A 38 -28.70 7.15 -2.02
CA ALA A 38 -28.62 6.69 -3.41
C ALA A 38 -27.73 7.60 -4.27
N GLU A 39 -27.86 8.92 -4.11
CA GLU A 39 -27.04 9.89 -4.84
C GLU A 39 -25.58 9.86 -4.35
N ALA A 40 -25.38 9.80 -3.03
CA ALA A 40 -24.07 9.78 -2.40
C ALA A 40 -23.24 8.54 -2.73
N ALA A 41 -23.88 7.37 -2.88
CA ALA A 41 -23.20 6.09 -3.12
C ALA A 41 -22.20 6.14 -4.28
N THR A 42 -22.60 6.72 -5.41
CA THR A 42 -21.70 6.86 -6.59
C THR A 42 -20.49 7.74 -6.32
N ARG A 43 -20.64 8.81 -5.52
CA ARG A 43 -19.55 9.74 -5.17
C ARG A 43 -18.57 9.09 -4.19
N VAL A 44 -19.09 8.33 -3.23
CA VAL A 44 -18.28 7.56 -2.27
C VAL A 44 -17.46 6.52 -3.01
N GLN A 45 -18.09 5.72 -3.89
CA GLN A 45 -17.41 4.71 -4.69
C GLN A 45 -16.32 5.33 -5.57
N GLU A 46 -16.63 6.42 -6.26
CA GLU A 46 -15.65 7.13 -7.10
C GLU A 46 -14.46 7.60 -6.25
N PHE A 47 -14.71 8.21 -5.09
CA PHE A 47 -13.66 8.69 -4.20
C PHE A 47 -12.70 7.58 -3.76
N PHE A 48 -13.21 6.45 -3.27
CA PHE A 48 -12.35 5.34 -2.84
C PHE A 48 -11.68 4.61 -4.01
N THR A 49 -12.28 4.63 -5.20
CA THR A 49 -11.59 4.20 -6.43
C THR A 49 -10.36 5.06 -6.70
N ASN A 50 -10.47 6.39 -6.56
CA ASN A 50 -9.31 7.28 -6.71
C ASN A 50 -8.28 7.07 -5.59
N VAL A 51 -8.70 6.82 -4.34
CA VAL A 51 -7.77 6.45 -3.26
C VAL A 51 -6.97 5.18 -3.64
N GLY A 52 -7.63 4.15 -4.16
CA GLY A 52 -6.97 2.93 -4.64
C GLY A 52 -6.03 3.19 -5.80
N LEU A 53 -6.49 3.90 -6.84
CA LEU A 53 -5.64 4.26 -7.99
C LEU A 53 -4.37 4.99 -7.55
N PHE A 54 -4.48 5.92 -6.59
CA PHE A 54 -3.33 6.66 -6.06
C PHE A 54 -2.33 5.72 -5.37
N ILE A 55 -2.82 4.89 -4.44
CA ILE A 55 -1.99 3.98 -3.64
C ILE A 55 -1.27 2.97 -4.55
N PHE A 56 -1.96 2.45 -5.57
CA PHE A 56 -1.41 1.44 -6.49
C PHE A 56 -0.66 2.02 -7.69
N GLY A 57 -0.32 3.31 -7.67
CA GLY A 57 0.70 3.87 -8.57
C GLY A 57 0.19 4.74 -9.71
N THR A 58 -1.10 5.04 -9.77
CA THR A 58 -1.65 6.02 -10.73
C THR A 58 -1.28 7.43 -10.29
N ASP A 59 -0.82 8.26 -11.22
CA ASP A 59 -0.47 9.66 -10.93
C ASP A 59 -1.72 10.56 -10.93
N ILE A 60 -2.37 10.63 -9.77
CA ILE A 60 -3.54 11.49 -9.52
C ILE A 60 -3.28 12.32 -8.27
N SER A 61 -3.80 13.54 -8.23
CA SER A 61 -3.57 14.43 -7.08
C SER A 61 -4.55 14.15 -5.94
N THR A 62 -4.03 13.99 -4.72
CA THR A 62 -4.86 13.93 -3.50
C THR A 62 -5.74 15.16 -3.34
N GLU A 63 -5.22 16.34 -3.69
CA GLU A 63 -6.00 17.56 -3.66
C GLU A 63 -7.16 17.53 -4.66
N GLU A 64 -6.92 17.01 -5.86
CA GLU A 64 -7.91 16.98 -6.93
C GLU A 64 -9.08 16.06 -6.59
N PHE A 65 -8.85 14.78 -6.25
CA PHE A 65 -9.95 13.84 -6.01
C PHE A 65 -10.71 14.15 -4.71
N VAL A 66 -10.04 14.69 -3.68
CA VAL A 66 -10.73 15.17 -2.47
C VAL A 66 -11.60 16.36 -2.79
N ASN A 67 -11.10 17.35 -3.53
CA ASN A 67 -11.92 18.47 -3.94
C ASN A 67 -13.09 18.02 -4.82
N ARG A 68 -12.86 17.12 -5.78
CA ARG A 68 -13.92 16.60 -6.65
C ARG A 68 -15.03 15.92 -5.85
N PHE A 69 -14.69 15.14 -4.82
CA PHE A 69 -15.68 14.55 -3.91
C PHE A 69 -16.52 15.61 -3.19
N PHE A 70 -15.91 16.64 -2.61
CA PHE A 70 -16.67 17.70 -1.95
C PHE A 70 -17.43 18.60 -2.95
N ASP A 71 -16.90 18.81 -4.16
CA ASP A 71 -17.61 19.50 -5.26
C ASP A 71 -18.89 18.73 -5.60
N THR A 72 -18.83 17.40 -5.77
CA THR A 72 -19.99 16.56 -6.14
C THR A 72 -20.95 16.29 -4.98
N LEU A 73 -20.48 16.34 -3.74
CA LEU A 73 -21.31 16.15 -2.55
C LEU A 73 -22.15 17.40 -2.23
N PHE A 74 -21.65 18.60 -2.52
CA PHE A 74 -22.34 19.84 -2.14
C PHE A 74 -23.75 20.00 -2.72
N PRO A 75 -24.03 19.73 -4.01
CA PRO A 75 -25.38 19.78 -4.54
C PRO A 75 -26.36 18.87 -3.80
N VAL A 76 -25.91 17.65 -3.45
CA VAL A 76 -26.73 16.66 -2.73
C VAL A 76 -27.06 17.19 -1.32
N VAL A 77 -26.05 17.64 -0.59
CA VAL A 77 -26.24 18.23 0.76
C VAL A 77 -27.11 19.48 0.69
N TYR A 78 -26.93 20.33 -0.32
CA TYR A 78 -27.73 21.54 -0.47
C TYR A 78 -29.21 21.23 -0.68
N ASN A 79 -29.52 20.29 -1.57
CA ASN A 79 -30.89 19.90 -1.91
C ASN A 79 -31.63 19.28 -0.70
N HIS A 80 -30.95 18.44 0.07
CA HIS A 80 -31.59 17.62 1.10
C HIS A 80 -31.44 18.15 2.53
N MET A 81 -30.40 18.92 2.83
CA MET A 81 -30.11 19.40 4.20
C MET A 81 -30.24 20.91 4.36
N ILE A 82 -30.03 21.70 3.31
CA ILE A 82 -30.02 23.18 3.40
C ILE A 82 -31.34 23.76 2.90
N ASN A 83 -31.79 23.33 1.72
CA ASN A 83 -33.02 23.80 1.09
C ASN A 83 -33.94 22.63 0.70
N PRO A 84 -34.40 21.83 1.69
CA PRO A 84 -35.26 20.69 1.44
C PRO A 84 -36.55 21.14 0.76
N SER A 85 -36.81 20.62 -0.43
CA SER A 85 -38.05 20.82 -1.16
C SER A 85 -38.47 19.54 -1.87
N LEU A 86 -39.76 19.38 -2.17
CA LEU A 86 -40.33 18.16 -2.77
C LEU A 86 -39.85 17.85 -4.21
N THR A 87 -38.94 18.66 -4.75
CA THR A 87 -38.54 18.65 -6.15
C THR A 87 -37.06 18.89 -6.24
N ASP A 88 -36.35 18.01 -6.94
CA ASP A 88 -34.91 18.10 -7.11
C ASP A 88 -34.49 19.36 -7.88
N VAL A 89 -33.29 19.79 -7.55
CA VAL A 89 -32.59 20.87 -8.22
C VAL A 89 -32.24 20.44 -9.65
N SER A 90 -32.48 21.33 -10.64
CA SER A 90 -32.09 21.09 -12.03
C SER A 90 -30.59 20.80 -12.19
N LEU A 91 -30.21 20.02 -13.21
CA LEU A 91 -28.81 19.68 -13.48
C LEU A 91 -27.95 20.93 -13.67
N GLU A 92 -28.48 21.94 -14.34
CA GLU A 92 -27.81 23.22 -14.59
C GLU A 92 -27.50 23.95 -13.27
N TYR A 93 -28.44 23.94 -12.33
CA TYR A 93 -28.24 24.56 -11.02
C TYR A 93 -27.31 23.71 -10.13
N ALA A 94 -27.39 22.38 -10.22
CA ALA A 94 -26.45 21.50 -9.53
C ALA A 94 -25.00 21.75 -9.97
N GLU A 95 -24.75 21.97 -11.27
CA GLU A 95 -23.42 22.31 -11.77
C GLU A 95 -22.94 23.67 -11.26
N CYS A 96 -23.83 24.67 -11.19
CA CYS A 96 -23.50 25.96 -10.56
C CYS A 96 -23.09 25.78 -9.09
N LEU A 97 -23.83 24.97 -8.32
CA LEU A 97 -23.48 24.67 -6.93
C LEU A 97 -22.07 24.07 -6.81
N ARG A 98 -21.72 23.11 -7.68
CA ARG A 98 -20.38 22.48 -7.70
C ARG A 98 -19.29 23.55 -7.89
N MET A 99 -19.47 24.43 -8.87
CA MET A 99 -18.51 25.51 -9.14
C MET A 99 -18.42 26.52 -7.99
N ALA A 100 -19.56 26.87 -7.39
CA ALA A 100 -19.63 27.84 -6.29
C ALA A 100 -19.09 27.29 -4.94
N ARG A 101 -18.94 25.97 -4.80
CA ARG A 101 -18.51 25.31 -3.54
C ARG A 101 -17.24 25.91 -2.97
N ARG A 102 -16.24 26.20 -3.81
CA ARG A 102 -14.91 26.68 -3.37
C ARG A 102 -14.95 28.09 -2.80
N ASP A 103 -15.81 28.94 -3.34
CA ASP A 103 -15.97 30.34 -2.90
C ASP A 103 -16.81 30.41 -1.62
N ILE A 104 -17.89 29.63 -1.58
CA ILE A 104 -18.85 29.59 -0.47
C ILE A 104 -18.30 28.82 0.75
N ARG A 105 -17.48 27.79 0.52
CA ARG A 105 -16.91 26.89 1.54
C ARG A 105 -17.95 26.32 2.51
N PRO A 106 -19.00 25.63 2.01
CA PRO A 106 -20.10 25.11 2.83
C PRO A 106 -19.63 24.11 3.90
N PHE A 107 -18.53 23.41 3.65
CA PHE A 107 -17.94 22.41 4.54
C PHE A 107 -16.83 22.96 5.45
N GLY A 108 -16.66 24.30 5.51
CA GLY A 108 -15.64 24.92 6.33
C GLY A 108 -14.21 24.49 5.95
N ASN A 109 -13.40 24.13 6.95
CA ASN A 109 -12.00 23.71 6.77
C ASN A 109 -11.83 22.20 6.52
N ILE A 110 -12.92 21.43 6.52
CA ILE A 110 -12.87 19.96 6.48
C ILE A 110 -12.23 19.43 5.20
N PRO A 111 -12.55 19.92 3.98
CA PRO A 111 -11.86 19.49 2.77
C PRO A 111 -10.33 19.66 2.85
N LYS A 112 -9.86 20.79 3.41
CA LYS A 112 -8.42 21.04 3.61
C LYS A 112 -7.81 20.07 4.63
N LYS A 113 -8.55 19.75 5.70
CA LYS A 113 -8.12 18.77 6.70
C LYS A 113 -7.99 17.38 6.09
N VAL A 114 -8.96 16.95 5.27
CA VAL A 114 -8.91 15.68 4.54
C VAL A 114 -7.71 15.64 3.59
N ILE A 115 -7.50 16.69 2.78
CA ILE A 115 -6.33 16.79 1.88
C ILE A 115 -5.02 16.62 2.68
N GLY A 116 -4.89 17.31 3.82
CA GLY A 116 -3.70 17.24 4.65
C GLY A 116 -3.49 15.86 5.29
N GLN A 117 -4.54 15.24 5.83
CA GLN A 117 -4.47 13.91 6.45
C GLN A 117 -4.19 12.82 5.42
N MET A 118 -4.91 12.83 4.31
CA MET A 118 -4.71 11.86 3.22
C MET A 118 -3.35 12.03 2.56
N GLY A 119 -2.92 13.26 2.25
CA GLY A 119 -1.62 13.48 1.61
C GLY A 119 -0.45 12.94 2.44
N ARG A 120 -0.49 13.14 3.77
CA ARG A 120 0.54 12.66 4.70
C ARG A 120 0.53 11.14 4.90
N SER A 121 -0.60 10.49 4.62
CA SER A 121 -0.79 9.06 4.86
C SER A 121 -0.63 8.20 3.61
N LEU A 122 -1.24 8.64 2.51
CA LEU A 122 -1.28 7.92 1.24
C LEU A 122 0.09 7.89 0.55
N LEU A 123 0.84 8.99 0.58
CA LEU A 123 2.13 9.07 -0.11
C LEU A 123 3.16 8.06 0.46
N PRO A 124 3.44 8.01 1.78
CA PRO A 124 4.28 6.96 2.35
C PRO A 124 3.80 5.54 2.04
N SER A 125 2.48 5.33 2.01
CA SER A 125 1.88 4.03 1.69
C SER A 125 2.12 3.61 0.24
N ARG A 126 1.98 4.54 -0.71
CA ARG A 126 2.34 4.31 -2.13
C ARG A 126 3.83 4.01 -2.26
N THR A 127 4.70 4.84 -1.65
CA THR A 127 6.15 4.63 -1.70
C THR A 127 6.54 3.28 -1.10
N PHE A 128 5.88 2.85 -0.03
CA PHE A 128 6.11 1.55 0.58
C PHE A 128 5.79 0.41 -0.38
N LEU A 129 4.62 0.42 -1.02
CA LEU A 129 4.24 -0.59 -2.03
C LEU A 129 5.17 -0.58 -3.25
N GLN A 130 5.60 0.60 -3.71
CA GLN A 130 6.57 0.73 -4.80
C GLN A 130 7.92 0.11 -4.41
N ALA A 131 8.38 0.39 -3.19
CA ALA A 131 9.61 -0.20 -2.67
C ALA A 131 9.52 -1.73 -2.58
N LEU A 132 8.39 -2.28 -2.15
CA LEU A 132 8.17 -3.74 -2.17
C LEU A 132 8.29 -4.35 -3.58
N ASN A 133 7.69 -3.69 -4.57
CA ASN A 133 7.79 -4.13 -5.98
C ASN A 133 9.23 -4.04 -6.50
N LEU A 134 9.96 -3.00 -6.13
CA LEU A 134 11.38 -2.88 -6.48
C LEU A 134 12.21 -4.00 -5.83
N GLY A 135 11.98 -4.32 -4.56
CA GLY A 135 12.67 -5.43 -3.90
C GLY A 135 12.38 -6.78 -4.57
N ILE A 136 11.15 -6.99 -5.03
CA ILE A 136 10.76 -8.15 -5.85
C ILE A 136 11.54 -8.19 -7.18
N GLU A 137 11.61 -7.06 -7.87
CA GLU A 137 12.32 -6.94 -9.15
C GLU A 137 13.81 -7.26 -8.98
N VAL A 138 14.46 -6.67 -7.97
CA VAL A 138 15.88 -6.94 -7.64
C VAL A 138 16.11 -8.43 -7.42
N ILE A 139 15.28 -9.09 -6.58
CA ILE A 139 15.41 -10.53 -6.33
C ILE A 139 15.27 -11.31 -7.63
N ASN A 140 14.25 -11.03 -8.44
CA ASN A 140 14.00 -11.74 -9.70
C ASN A 140 15.13 -11.55 -10.72
N THR A 141 15.68 -10.34 -10.82
CA THR A 141 16.82 -10.05 -11.70
C THR A 141 18.08 -10.78 -11.23
N THR A 142 18.33 -10.84 -9.91
CA THR A 142 19.50 -11.54 -9.35
C THR A 142 19.38 -13.05 -9.32
N ASP A 143 18.18 -13.61 -9.49
CA ASP A 143 17.94 -15.07 -9.54
C ASP A 143 18.55 -15.70 -10.80
N HIS A 144 18.74 -14.91 -11.86
CA HIS A 144 19.33 -15.34 -13.12
C HIS A 144 20.85 -15.09 -13.14
N LEU A 145 21.59 -15.94 -12.42
CA LEU A 145 23.05 -15.89 -12.36
C LEU A 145 23.69 -16.38 -13.66
N HIS A 146 24.48 -15.52 -14.31
CA HIS A 146 25.33 -15.90 -15.44
C HIS A 146 26.76 -16.18 -14.97
N PHE A 147 27.17 -17.44 -14.98
CA PHE A 147 28.54 -17.82 -14.65
C PHE A 147 29.48 -17.55 -15.81
N SER A 148 30.58 -16.84 -15.54
CA SER A 148 31.66 -16.65 -16.50
C SER A 148 32.39 -17.96 -16.78
N LYS A 149 33.07 -18.06 -17.94
CA LYS A 149 33.91 -19.22 -18.27
C LYS A 149 34.99 -19.47 -17.20
N ASP A 150 35.51 -18.41 -16.60
CA ASP A 150 36.53 -18.51 -15.55
C ASP A 150 35.93 -19.04 -14.24
N CYS A 151 34.73 -18.60 -13.87
CA CYS A 151 33.99 -19.19 -12.76
C CYS A 151 33.71 -20.68 -12.99
N SER A 152 33.22 -21.07 -14.18
CA SER A 152 33.00 -22.48 -14.51
C SER A 152 34.28 -23.30 -14.38
N ARG A 153 35.43 -22.78 -14.84
CA ARG A 153 36.72 -23.45 -14.72
C ARG A 153 37.16 -23.57 -13.25
N ALA A 154 36.98 -22.51 -12.46
CA ALA A 154 37.32 -22.50 -11.04
C ALA A 154 36.46 -23.50 -10.24
N LEU A 155 35.15 -23.54 -10.49
CA LEU A 155 34.21 -24.52 -9.91
C LEU A 155 34.60 -25.95 -10.26
N LEU A 156 34.90 -26.23 -11.54
CA LEU A 156 35.35 -27.56 -11.97
C LEU A 156 36.65 -27.98 -11.26
N ARG A 157 37.62 -27.06 -11.12
CA ARG A 157 38.87 -27.32 -10.39
C ARG A 157 38.65 -27.56 -8.91
N MET A 158 37.72 -26.83 -8.31
CA MET A 158 37.39 -26.95 -6.91
C MET A 158 36.68 -28.27 -6.60
N GLN A 159 35.71 -28.67 -7.44
CA GLN A 159 34.78 -29.76 -7.12
C GLN A 159 35.18 -31.10 -7.74
N TYR A 160 35.74 -31.10 -8.97
CA TYR A 160 35.91 -32.34 -9.74
C TYR A 160 37.36 -32.74 -10.01
N CYS A 161 38.33 -31.81 -10.00
CA CYS A 161 39.74 -32.17 -10.18
C CYS A 161 40.31 -33.21 -9.18
N PRO A 162 39.90 -33.26 -7.90
CA PRO A 162 40.33 -34.32 -6.99
C PRO A 162 40.05 -35.72 -7.55
N HIS A 163 38.87 -35.91 -8.15
CA HIS A 163 38.47 -37.18 -8.73
C HIS A 163 39.38 -37.60 -9.88
N CYS A 164 39.80 -36.63 -10.72
CA CYS A 164 40.74 -36.88 -11.81
C CYS A 164 42.14 -37.29 -11.32
N GLN A 165 42.52 -36.88 -10.11
CA GLN A 165 43.77 -37.26 -9.46
C GLN A 165 43.65 -38.52 -8.58
N GLY A 166 42.50 -39.20 -8.61
CA GLY A 166 42.24 -40.41 -7.82
C GLY A 166 41.80 -40.15 -6.37
N VAL A 167 41.51 -38.90 -6.00
CA VAL A 167 41.01 -38.51 -4.67
C VAL A 167 39.52 -38.22 -4.74
N THR A 168 38.69 -39.23 -4.49
CA THR A 168 37.23 -39.17 -4.79
C THR A 168 36.35 -38.78 -3.60
N LEU A 169 36.89 -38.71 -2.38
CA LEU A 169 36.13 -38.47 -1.14
C LEU A 169 36.50 -37.16 -0.44
N SER A 170 37.28 -36.29 -1.08
CA SER A 170 37.71 -35.02 -0.48
C SER A 170 36.78 -33.87 -0.88
N LYS A 171 36.33 -33.10 0.11
CA LYS A 171 35.69 -31.80 -0.10
C LYS A 171 36.74 -30.67 -0.19
N PRO A 172 36.47 -29.57 -0.90
CA PRO A 172 37.32 -28.38 -0.87
C PRO A 172 37.46 -27.80 0.53
N CYS A 173 38.61 -27.19 0.81
CA CYS A 173 38.81 -26.42 2.03
C CYS A 173 37.88 -25.20 2.08
N MET A 174 37.44 -24.80 3.27
CA MET A 174 36.52 -23.67 3.46
C MET A 174 37.02 -22.39 2.78
N GLY A 175 38.26 -21.98 3.06
CA GLY A 175 38.83 -20.77 2.44
C GLY A 175 38.93 -20.87 0.92
N TYR A 176 39.24 -22.05 0.38
CA TYR A 176 39.30 -22.26 -1.06
C TYR A 176 37.91 -22.17 -1.71
N CYS A 177 36.91 -22.78 -1.07
CA CYS A 177 35.52 -22.67 -1.47
C CYS A 177 35.06 -21.22 -1.50
N LEU A 178 35.28 -20.48 -0.41
CA LEU A 178 34.89 -19.07 -0.31
C LEU A 178 35.55 -18.22 -1.39
N ASN A 179 36.84 -18.43 -1.68
CA ASN A 179 37.53 -17.70 -2.74
C ASN A 179 36.92 -17.94 -4.12
N VAL A 180 36.60 -19.20 -4.45
CA VAL A 180 35.99 -19.56 -5.74
C VAL A 180 34.57 -19.01 -5.83
N ILE A 181 33.73 -19.25 -4.82
CA ILE A 181 32.32 -18.86 -4.85
C ILE A 181 32.16 -17.33 -4.81
N ARG A 182 32.95 -16.60 -4.01
CA ARG A 182 32.94 -15.12 -4.03
C ARG A 182 33.37 -14.57 -5.38
N GLY A 183 34.36 -15.20 -6.04
CA GLY A 183 34.74 -14.84 -7.40
C GLY A 183 33.60 -15.06 -8.41
N CYS A 184 32.84 -16.15 -8.25
CA CYS A 184 31.66 -16.43 -9.07
C CYS A 184 30.49 -15.47 -8.82
N PHE A 185 30.31 -14.99 -7.58
CA PHE A 185 29.25 -14.06 -7.18
C PHE A 185 29.70 -12.59 -7.15
N ALA A 186 30.81 -12.24 -7.79
CA ALA A 186 31.37 -10.89 -7.75
C ALA A 186 30.35 -9.80 -8.14
N TYR A 187 29.54 -10.03 -9.18
CA TYR A 187 28.48 -9.10 -9.58
C TYR A 187 27.38 -8.94 -8.52
N MET A 188 27.02 -10.02 -7.82
CA MET A 188 25.98 -10.00 -6.79
C MET A 188 26.50 -9.29 -5.54
N ALA A 189 27.80 -9.35 -5.28
CA ALA A 189 28.43 -8.58 -4.21
C ALA A 189 28.31 -7.06 -4.41
N GLU A 190 28.21 -6.57 -5.66
CA GLU A 190 27.96 -5.15 -5.94
C GLU A 190 26.54 -4.71 -5.54
N VAL A 191 25.58 -5.64 -5.52
CA VAL A 191 24.19 -5.38 -5.12
C VAL A 191 24.05 -5.27 -3.60
N ASP A 192 24.90 -5.97 -2.83
CA ASP A 192 24.81 -6.05 -1.37
C ASP A 192 24.71 -4.69 -0.64
N PRO A 193 25.59 -3.69 -0.87
CA PRO A 193 25.48 -2.41 -0.17
C PRO A 193 24.13 -1.70 -0.44
N HIS A 194 23.65 -1.75 -1.69
CA HIS A 194 22.36 -1.17 -2.07
C HIS A 194 21.18 -1.94 -1.48
N TRP A 195 21.27 -3.26 -1.39
CA TRP A 195 20.25 -4.10 -0.77
C TRP A 195 20.14 -3.84 0.74
N GLN A 196 21.28 -3.69 1.42
CA GLN A 196 21.31 -3.34 2.85
C GLN A 196 20.68 -1.95 3.10
N GLU A 197 21.02 -0.96 2.28
CA GLU A 197 20.44 0.39 2.35
C GLU A 197 18.94 0.40 2.04
N TYR A 198 18.51 -0.38 1.04
CA TYR A 198 17.11 -0.57 0.69
C TYR A 198 16.30 -1.14 1.87
N ILE A 199 16.76 -2.22 2.52
CA ILE A 199 16.06 -2.81 3.66
C ILE A 199 15.99 -1.82 4.83
N GLN A 200 17.08 -1.10 5.10
CA GLN A 200 17.12 -0.07 6.13
C GLN A 200 16.11 1.06 5.85
N SER A 201 16.10 1.57 4.62
CA SER A 201 15.18 2.64 4.20
C SER A 201 13.72 2.19 4.26
N LEU A 202 13.44 0.94 3.88
CA LEU A 202 12.10 0.37 3.94
C LEU A 202 11.61 0.18 5.39
N GLU A 203 12.51 -0.18 6.29
CA GLU A 203 12.23 -0.25 7.72
C GLU A 203 11.90 1.13 8.31
N GLU A 204 12.69 2.15 7.98
CA GLU A 204 12.47 3.53 8.41
C GLU A 204 11.13 4.07 7.88
N LEU A 205 10.83 3.82 6.60
CA LEU A 205 9.54 4.17 6.00
C LEU A 205 8.38 3.47 6.71
N SER A 206 8.48 2.16 6.95
CA SER A 206 7.45 1.39 7.66
C SER A 206 7.18 1.92 9.07
N SER A 207 8.23 2.36 9.75
CA SER A 207 8.16 3.00 11.07
C SER A 207 7.47 4.37 10.98
N ALA A 208 7.86 5.20 10.02
CA ALA A 208 7.27 6.53 9.79
C ALA A 208 5.79 6.50 9.37
N MET A 209 5.35 5.38 8.77
CA MET A 209 3.93 5.16 8.44
C MET A 209 3.04 4.94 9.67
N HIS A 210 3.62 4.69 10.85
CA HIS A 210 2.86 4.52 12.09
C HIS A 210 2.70 5.87 12.81
N GLY A 211 1.56 6.09 13.47
CA GLY A 211 1.32 7.26 14.31
C GLY A 211 0.08 8.05 13.89
N THR A 212 0.15 9.38 13.96
CA THR A 212 -1.02 10.27 13.78
C THR A 212 -1.65 10.26 12.38
N TYR A 213 -0.93 9.74 11.40
CA TYR A 213 -1.38 9.64 10.00
C TYR A 213 -1.32 8.20 9.50
N ASP A 214 -1.46 7.22 10.39
CA ASP A 214 -1.62 5.83 9.99
C ASP A 214 -2.81 5.72 9.01
N ILE A 215 -2.59 5.04 7.90
CA ILE A 215 -3.56 4.97 6.81
C ILE A 215 -4.85 4.27 7.24
N GLU A 216 -4.77 3.31 8.16
CA GLU A 216 -5.97 2.68 8.68
C GLU A 216 -6.82 3.70 9.43
N ASP A 217 -6.22 4.48 10.30
CA ASP A 217 -6.92 5.51 11.08
C ASP A 217 -7.47 6.61 10.17
N VAL A 218 -6.69 7.08 9.19
CA VAL A 218 -7.11 8.16 8.28
C VAL A 218 -8.28 7.71 7.39
N LEU A 219 -8.22 6.50 6.80
CA LEU A 219 -9.29 6.02 5.94
C LEU A 219 -10.54 5.64 6.72
N LEU A 220 -10.40 4.99 7.88
CA LEU A 220 -11.54 4.58 8.70
C LEU A 220 -12.19 5.75 9.45
N ASN A 221 -11.47 6.87 9.66
CA ASN A 221 -12.03 8.11 10.19
C ASN A 221 -12.67 9.00 9.11
N PHE A 222 -12.50 8.69 7.82
CA PHE A 222 -13.10 9.47 6.74
C PHE A 222 -14.63 9.64 6.85
N PRO A 223 -15.43 8.61 7.20
CA PRO A 223 -16.87 8.79 7.44
C PRO A 223 -17.17 9.87 8.49
N SER A 224 -16.41 9.93 9.58
CA SER A 224 -16.60 10.96 10.61
C SER A 224 -16.35 12.37 10.05
N LEU A 225 -15.33 12.55 9.22
CA LEU A 225 -15.05 13.83 8.57
C LEU A 225 -16.15 14.23 7.59
N VAL A 226 -16.73 13.26 6.87
CA VAL A 226 -17.88 13.48 6.00
C VAL A 226 -19.11 13.91 6.82
N ASN A 227 -19.39 13.22 7.93
CA ASN A 227 -20.47 13.58 8.85
C ASN A 227 -20.29 15.01 9.40
N ASP A 228 -19.10 15.35 9.87
CA ASP A 228 -18.78 16.71 10.35
C ASP A 228 -18.99 17.76 9.25
N ALA A 229 -18.68 17.42 7.99
CA ALA A 229 -18.88 18.32 6.85
C ALA A 229 -20.36 18.56 6.58
N VAL A 230 -21.16 17.50 6.57
CA VAL A 230 -22.61 17.61 6.38
C VAL A 230 -23.25 18.42 7.51
N ILE A 231 -22.85 18.18 8.77
CA ILE A 231 -23.33 18.95 9.93
C ILE A 231 -22.93 20.42 9.80
N GLN A 232 -21.67 20.72 9.47
CA GLN A 232 -21.19 22.09 9.29
C GLN A 232 -21.99 22.85 8.23
N ALA A 233 -22.28 22.19 7.10
CA ALA A 233 -23.08 22.75 6.01
C ALA A 233 -24.54 22.98 6.44
N HIS A 234 -25.12 22.05 7.19
CA HIS A 234 -26.48 22.18 7.71
C HIS A 234 -26.61 23.35 8.70
N VAL A 235 -25.69 23.46 9.67
CA VAL A 235 -25.66 24.57 10.65
C VAL A 235 -25.53 25.93 9.97
N SER A 236 -24.73 26.00 8.90
CA SER A 236 -24.52 27.24 8.14
C SER A 236 -25.62 27.51 7.10
N GLY A 237 -26.64 26.65 7.01
CA GLY A 237 -27.62 26.59 5.93
C GLY A 237 -28.30 27.92 5.54
N PRO A 238 -28.82 28.73 6.48
CA PRO A 238 -29.47 29.99 6.16
C PRO A 238 -28.54 30.99 5.46
N GLY A 239 -27.30 31.13 5.95
CA GLY A 239 -26.29 32.00 5.33
C GLY A 239 -25.80 31.46 3.99
N LEU A 240 -25.64 30.15 3.88
CA LEU A 240 -25.26 29.49 2.63
C LEU A 240 -26.32 29.68 1.55
N SER A 241 -27.61 29.59 1.88
CA SER A 241 -28.71 29.79 0.93
C SER A 241 -28.69 31.20 0.34
N GLU A 242 -28.40 32.23 1.15
CA GLU A 242 -28.28 33.60 0.66
C GLU A 242 -27.10 33.77 -0.31
N GLN A 243 -25.93 33.21 0.04
CA GLN A 243 -24.74 33.25 -0.80
C GLN A 243 -24.94 32.49 -2.12
N VAL A 244 -25.53 31.30 -2.06
CA VAL A 244 -25.90 30.52 -3.24
C VAL A 244 -26.87 31.30 -4.12
N ASN A 245 -27.90 31.93 -3.55
CA ASN A 245 -28.85 32.73 -4.33
C ASN A 245 -28.19 33.93 -5.03
N LYS A 246 -27.14 34.51 -4.44
CA LYS A 246 -26.36 35.59 -5.07
C LYS A 246 -25.51 35.10 -6.25
N ILE A 247 -24.99 33.87 -6.18
CA ILE A 247 -24.07 33.31 -7.20
C ILE A 247 -24.83 32.57 -8.30
N CYS A 248 -25.73 31.67 -7.91
CA CYS A 248 -26.46 30.77 -8.82
C CYS A 248 -27.89 31.24 -9.14
N GLY A 249 -28.39 32.29 -8.49
CA GLY A 249 -29.78 32.71 -8.61
C GLY A 249 -30.74 31.80 -7.83
N ARG A 250 -32.04 31.89 -8.12
CA ARG A 250 -33.05 31.05 -7.43
C ARG A 250 -33.06 29.63 -8.02
N PRO A 251 -33.25 28.60 -7.18
CA PRO A 251 -33.28 27.22 -7.65
C PRO A 251 -34.42 26.99 -8.65
N VAL A 252 -34.06 26.46 -9.82
CA VAL A 252 -35.00 25.94 -10.81
C VAL A 252 -35.23 24.46 -10.50
N ARG A 253 -36.49 24.09 -10.25
CA ARG A 253 -36.86 22.77 -9.72
C ARG A 253 -37.59 21.91 -10.75
N LYS A 254 -37.35 20.60 -10.74
CA LYS A 254 -38.05 19.60 -11.58
C LYS A 254 -38.71 18.52 -10.69
N PRO A 255 -39.91 18.00 -11.03
CA PRO A 255 -40.56 16.96 -10.24
C PRO A 255 -39.91 15.59 -10.45
N THR A 256 -39.52 14.88 -9.38
CA THR A 256 -39.06 13.48 -9.44
C THR A 256 -39.23 12.79 -8.06
N GLN A 257 -39.38 11.46 -8.06
CA GLN A 257 -39.40 10.58 -6.87
C GLN A 257 -38.06 9.84 -6.74
N SER A 258 -37.43 9.92 -5.58
CA SER A 258 -36.20 9.17 -5.27
C SER A 258 -36.52 7.71 -4.89
N PRO A 259 -35.87 6.70 -5.50
CA PRO A 259 -36.03 5.31 -5.05
C PRO A 259 -35.31 5.08 -3.71
N ARG A 260 -35.84 4.16 -2.90
CA ARG A 260 -35.19 3.70 -1.66
C ARG A 260 -33.96 2.85 -1.98
N CYS A 261 -32.94 2.91 -1.13
CA CYS A 261 -31.80 2.01 -1.17
C CYS A 261 -32.25 0.54 -1.13
N SER A 262 -31.79 -0.25 -2.09
CA SER A 262 -31.88 -1.70 -2.07
C SER A 262 -30.47 -2.27 -1.99
N PHE A 263 -30.07 -2.72 -0.81
CA PHE A 263 -28.95 -3.64 -0.64
C PHE A 263 -29.51 -5.04 -0.54
N ASP A 264 -28.95 -5.98 -1.29
CA ASP A 264 -29.15 -7.42 -1.09
C ASP A 264 -28.64 -7.79 0.31
N GLN A 265 -29.54 -7.85 1.29
CA GLN A 265 -29.25 -8.30 2.66
C GLN A 265 -28.97 -9.82 2.75
N ASN A 266 -28.87 -10.54 1.63
CA ASN A 266 -28.67 -11.99 1.59
C ASN A 266 -27.22 -12.45 1.34
N LYS A 267 -26.24 -11.55 1.45
CA LYS A 267 -24.86 -11.92 1.77
C LYS A 267 -24.43 -11.15 3.02
N ASP A 268 -24.16 -11.91 4.07
CA ASP A 268 -23.69 -11.50 5.39
C ASP A 268 -24.74 -10.91 6.35
N ASN A 269 -25.68 -11.78 6.75
CA ASN A 269 -26.26 -11.77 8.10
C ASN A 269 -25.22 -12.23 9.16
N GLN A 270 -24.04 -11.60 9.16
CA GLN A 270 -23.31 -11.38 10.38
C GLN A 270 -23.64 -9.95 10.78
N GLY A 271 -24.57 -9.80 11.72
CA GLY A 271 -24.81 -8.50 12.34
C GLY A 271 -23.47 -7.87 12.69
N LEU A 272 -23.31 -6.59 12.39
CA LEU A 272 -22.14 -5.79 12.71
C LEU A 272 -21.91 -5.79 14.23
N LYS A 273 -21.37 -6.89 14.75
CA LYS A 273 -20.27 -6.78 15.68
C LYS A 273 -19.30 -5.89 14.94
N MET A 274 -18.93 -4.75 15.54
CA MET A 274 -17.56 -4.26 15.40
C MET A 274 -16.71 -5.51 15.19
N PHE A 275 -16.13 -5.71 14.00
CA PHE A 275 -14.99 -6.60 13.96
C PHE A 275 -14.05 -5.94 14.96
N LYS A 276 -14.02 -6.46 16.19
CA LYS A 276 -12.85 -6.42 17.04
C LYS A 276 -11.83 -7.12 16.18
N ARG A 277 -11.24 -6.34 15.28
CA ARG A 277 -10.16 -6.77 14.42
C ARG A 277 -9.18 -7.32 15.44
N SER A 278 -8.89 -8.60 15.35
CA SER A 278 -7.79 -9.13 16.15
C SER A 278 -6.60 -8.22 15.83
N ASN A 279 -5.84 -7.79 16.83
CA ASN A 279 -4.70 -6.92 16.56
C ASN A 279 -3.83 -7.53 15.43
N GLU A 280 -3.78 -8.85 15.32
CA GLU A 280 -3.10 -9.64 14.28
C GLU A 280 -3.51 -9.33 12.82
N GLU A 281 -4.71 -8.81 12.53
CA GLU A 281 -5.19 -8.55 11.16
C GLU A 281 -5.01 -7.10 10.66
N THR A 282 -4.40 -6.23 11.46
CA THR A 282 -4.14 -4.84 11.08
C THR A 282 -3.04 -4.75 10.02
N LEU A 283 -3.16 -3.79 9.09
CA LEU A 283 -2.12 -3.50 8.11
C LEU A 283 -0.81 -3.15 8.80
N ALA A 284 -0.89 -2.41 9.91
CA ALA A 284 0.28 -2.07 10.72
C ALA A 284 1.02 -3.30 11.23
N ASN A 285 0.32 -4.32 11.73
CA ASN A 285 0.97 -5.52 12.25
C ASN A 285 1.52 -6.42 11.14
N ARG A 286 0.78 -6.61 10.03
CA ARG A 286 1.29 -7.33 8.85
C ARG A 286 2.56 -6.67 8.28
N ARG A 287 2.56 -5.33 8.21
CA ARG A 287 3.72 -4.54 7.79
C ARG A 287 4.91 -4.74 8.74
N LYS A 288 4.71 -4.65 10.05
CA LYS A 288 5.75 -4.87 11.07
C LYS A 288 6.33 -6.29 11.01
N GLU A 289 5.47 -7.30 10.89
CA GLU A 289 5.89 -8.70 10.78
C GLU A 289 6.74 -8.92 9.52
N PHE A 290 6.30 -8.37 8.38
CA PHE A 290 7.07 -8.45 7.14
C PHE A 290 8.46 -7.81 7.28
N ILE A 291 8.55 -6.60 7.83
CA ILE A 291 9.84 -5.93 8.05
C ILE A 291 10.73 -6.74 8.99
N SER A 292 10.18 -7.27 10.08
CA SER A 292 10.91 -8.15 11.00
C SER A 292 11.52 -9.36 10.27
N HIS A 293 10.75 -9.98 9.38
CA HIS A 293 11.24 -11.10 8.57
C HIS A 293 12.28 -10.66 7.54
N LEU A 294 12.08 -9.50 6.89
CA LEU A 294 12.98 -9.00 5.86
C LEU A 294 14.37 -8.68 6.43
N ARG A 295 14.47 -8.26 7.70
CA ARG A 295 15.75 -7.98 8.37
C ARG A 295 16.71 -9.17 8.36
N PHE A 296 16.21 -10.39 8.46
CA PHE A 296 17.07 -11.59 8.41
C PHE A 296 17.77 -11.76 7.05
N TYR A 297 17.22 -11.16 5.99
CA TYR A 297 17.77 -11.19 4.65
C TYR A 297 18.61 -9.94 4.33
N ARG A 298 18.95 -9.10 5.32
CA ARG A 298 19.76 -7.89 5.11
C ARG A 298 21.13 -8.21 4.51
N ALA A 299 21.80 -9.23 5.04
CA ALA A 299 23.11 -9.68 4.55
C ALA A 299 22.98 -10.87 3.57
N PHE A 300 21.87 -10.95 2.82
CA PHE A 300 21.62 -12.09 1.93
C PHE A 300 22.72 -12.22 0.87
N TYR A 301 22.97 -11.17 0.08
CA TYR A 301 23.93 -11.23 -1.03
C TYR A 301 25.38 -11.42 -0.57
N SER A 302 25.80 -10.75 0.50
CA SER A 302 27.11 -10.96 1.12
C SER A 302 27.29 -12.36 1.74
N GLY A 303 26.22 -12.96 2.25
CA GLY A 303 26.24 -14.26 2.93
C GLY A 303 26.10 -15.49 2.03
N LEU A 304 25.79 -15.32 0.74
CA LEU A 304 25.54 -16.44 -0.19
C LEU A 304 26.73 -17.41 -0.30
N ALA A 305 27.95 -16.88 -0.39
CA ALA A 305 29.14 -17.71 -0.53
C ALA A 305 29.39 -18.53 0.75
N ASP A 306 29.20 -17.90 1.90
CA ASP A 306 29.38 -18.53 3.20
C ASP A 306 28.35 -19.65 3.43
N GLN A 307 27.08 -19.40 3.14
CA GLN A 307 26.01 -20.44 3.24
C GLN A 307 26.27 -21.63 2.30
N LEU A 308 26.58 -21.38 1.03
CA LEU A 308 26.80 -22.45 0.06
C LEU A 308 28.03 -23.30 0.42
N CYS A 309 29.10 -22.65 0.90
CA CYS A 309 30.30 -23.35 1.32
C CYS A 309 30.11 -24.11 2.64
N SER A 310 29.41 -23.54 3.63
CA SER A 310 29.17 -24.22 4.92
C SER A 310 28.24 -25.41 4.80
N ASP A 311 27.19 -25.29 3.99
CA ASP A 311 26.09 -26.27 4.01
C ASP A 311 26.36 -27.44 3.07
N GLU A 312 26.97 -27.17 1.90
CA GLU A 312 27.03 -28.15 0.82
C GLU A 312 28.47 -28.48 0.40
N LEU A 313 29.29 -27.46 0.13
CA LEU A 313 30.50 -27.64 -0.67
C LEU A 313 31.76 -27.94 0.15
N ALA A 314 32.02 -27.23 1.25
CA ALA A 314 33.30 -27.31 1.95
C ALA A 314 33.39 -28.47 2.95
N ALA A 315 34.63 -28.86 3.27
CA ALA A 315 34.92 -29.74 4.39
C ALA A 315 34.65 -29.02 5.72
N ALA A 316 34.17 -29.75 6.72
CA ALA A 316 34.06 -29.24 8.09
C ALA A 316 35.45 -28.96 8.68
N ASP A 317 35.49 -28.03 9.64
CA ASP A 317 36.73 -27.59 10.27
C ASP A 317 37.53 -28.75 10.87
N GLY A 318 38.83 -28.78 10.57
CA GLY A 318 39.76 -29.78 11.09
C GLY A 318 39.83 -31.09 10.31
N LEU A 319 38.99 -31.28 9.27
CA LEU A 319 39.10 -32.41 8.36
C LEU A 319 40.13 -32.14 7.24
N PRO A 320 40.82 -33.18 6.73
CA PRO A 320 41.65 -33.05 5.53
C PRO A 320 40.79 -32.59 4.35
N CYS A 321 41.26 -31.59 3.62
CA CYS A 321 40.49 -30.93 2.57
C CYS A 321 41.33 -30.63 1.33
N TRP A 322 40.67 -30.46 0.20
CA TRP A 322 41.29 -30.13 -1.08
C TRP A 322 41.53 -28.62 -1.23
N ASN A 323 42.76 -28.22 -1.52
CA ASN A 323 43.11 -26.80 -1.69
C ASN A 323 43.22 -26.33 -3.16
N GLY A 324 42.96 -27.22 -4.13
CA GLY A 324 43.13 -26.94 -5.56
C GLY A 324 44.34 -27.62 -6.21
N GLU A 325 45.22 -28.23 -5.41
CA GLU A 325 46.41 -28.98 -5.87
C GLU A 325 46.60 -30.31 -5.13
N ASP A 326 46.44 -30.32 -3.80
CA ASP A 326 46.65 -31.50 -2.93
C ASP A 326 45.67 -31.50 -1.74
N ILE A 327 45.71 -32.59 -0.95
CA ILE A 327 45.00 -32.70 0.33
C ILE A 327 45.85 -32.13 1.47
N VAL A 328 45.30 -31.13 2.16
CA VAL A 328 45.94 -30.45 3.28
C VAL A 328 45.14 -30.62 4.56
N ARG A 329 45.81 -30.51 5.72
CA ARG A 329 45.16 -30.54 7.04
C ARG A 329 44.63 -29.17 7.49
N ARG A 330 45.14 -28.08 6.92
CA ARG A 330 44.73 -26.68 7.17
C ARG A 330 44.98 -25.85 5.91
N TYR A 331 44.07 -24.92 5.61
CA TYR A 331 44.13 -23.99 4.49
C TYR A 331 43.89 -22.58 5.00
#